data_AF-A0A433D9A5-F1
#
_entry.id   AF-A0A433D9A5-F1
#
_cell.length_a   1.000
_cell.length_b   1.000
_cell.length_c   1.000
_cell.angle_alpha   90.00
_cell.angle_beta   90.00
_cell.angle_gamma   90.00
#
_symmetry.space_group_name_H-M   'P 1'
#
loop_
_entity.id
_entity.type
_entity.pdbx_description
1 polymer ?
#
loop_
_entity_poly.entity_id
_entity_poly.type
_entity_poly.pdbx_seq_one_letter_code
_entity_poly.pdbx_strand_id
1 'polypeptide(L)'
;MSAAKSDPRRPDKVKPFFIPKKQKEEQDEDIAGTIALCSSVGGMIFRNQFKFIPWFSLYFGMISALNTKNSDMENSSGWSGLLLGCASVFVFYTNLYYAHRKLVNDINNENLESVAP
;
A
#
# COMPACT_ATOMS: atom_id res chain seq x y z
N MET A 1 17.41 40.03 -48.25
CA MET A 1 16.93 38.90 -47.43
C MET A 1 15.49 39.18 -47.02
N SER A 2 14.54 38.31 -47.35
CA SER A 2 13.11 38.58 -47.14
C SER A 2 12.73 38.45 -45.67
N ALA A 3 12.21 39.54 -45.08
CA ALA A 3 11.74 39.66 -43.70
C ALA A 3 10.69 38.61 -43.33
N ALA A 4 10.05 37.99 -44.34
CA ALA A 4 9.13 36.89 -44.14
C ALA A 4 9.78 35.74 -43.33
N LYS A 5 11.00 35.31 -43.64
CA LYS A 5 11.64 34.13 -42.98
C LYS A 5 11.88 34.30 -41.47
N SER A 6 11.82 35.52 -40.96
CA SER A 6 12.07 35.83 -39.55
C SER A 6 10.80 35.84 -38.69
N ASP A 7 9.61 35.64 -39.27
CA ASP A 7 8.36 35.71 -38.50
C ASP A 7 8.21 34.49 -37.56
N PRO A 8 8.15 34.70 -36.24
CA PRO A 8 7.97 33.63 -35.25
C PRO A 8 6.55 33.05 -35.22
N ARG A 9 5.56 33.66 -35.89
CA ARG A 9 4.16 33.20 -35.92
C ARG A 9 3.84 32.22 -37.06
N ARG A 10 4.86 31.76 -37.77
CA ARG A 10 4.73 30.84 -38.90
C ARG A 10 4.14 29.49 -38.46
N PRO A 11 3.08 28.99 -39.11
CA PRO A 11 2.48 27.69 -38.77
C PRO A 11 3.49 26.54 -38.90
N ASP A 12 4.45 26.68 -39.81
CA ASP A 12 5.58 25.79 -40.08
C ASP A 12 6.62 25.72 -38.93
N LYS A 13 6.56 26.61 -37.94
CA LYS A 13 7.43 26.59 -36.74
C LYS A 13 6.71 26.18 -35.46
N VAL A 14 5.41 25.88 -35.52
CA VAL A 14 4.66 25.39 -34.36
C VAL A 14 5.11 23.98 -34.05
N LYS A 15 6.06 23.85 -33.11
CA LYS A 15 6.43 22.55 -32.56
C LYS A 15 5.30 22.08 -31.63
N PRO A 16 4.82 20.84 -31.76
CA PRO A 16 3.91 20.27 -30.77
C PRO A 16 4.53 20.36 -29.38
N PHE A 17 3.72 20.79 -28.40
CA PHE A 17 4.15 20.76 -27.01
C PHE A 17 4.27 19.29 -26.58
N PHE A 18 5.49 18.85 -26.33
CA PHE A 18 5.75 17.56 -25.71
C PHE A 18 5.86 17.78 -24.21
N ILE A 19 4.97 17.17 -23.44
CA ILE A 19 5.14 17.06 -22.00
C ILE A 19 6.43 16.26 -21.79
N PRO A 20 7.45 16.82 -21.11
CA PRO A 20 8.67 16.07 -20.84
C PRO A 20 8.28 14.85 -20.02
N LYS A 21 8.47 13.66 -20.60
CA LYS A 21 8.43 12.42 -19.82
C LYS A 21 9.52 12.55 -18.77
N LYS A 22 9.14 12.57 -17.48
CA LYS A 22 10.11 12.49 -16.39
C LYS A 22 11.00 11.28 -16.66
N GLN A 23 12.32 11.49 -16.63
CA GLN A 23 13.25 10.37 -16.72
C GLN A 23 12.98 9.43 -15.55
N LYS A 24 13.05 8.12 -15.77
CA LYS A 24 12.79 7.10 -14.73
C LYS A 24 13.62 7.30 -13.46
N GLU A 25 14.77 7.99 -13.56
CA GLU A 25 15.65 8.33 -12.43
C GLU A 25 15.09 9.44 -11.52
N GLU A 26 14.15 10.27 -11.98
CA GLU A 26 13.43 11.27 -11.17
C GLU A 26 12.09 10.76 -10.63
N GLN A 27 11.74 9.50 -10.92
CA GLN A 27 10.56 8.88 -10.35
C GLN A 27 10.93 8.46 -8.92
N ASP A 28 10.52 9.26 -7.93
CA ASP A 28 10.71 8.94 -6.52
C ASP A 28 10.29 7.47 -6.29
N GLU A 29 11.28 6.62 -6.01
CA GLU A 29 11.03 5.19 -5.80
C GLU A 29 9.97 5.04 -4.69
N ASP A 30 9.01 4.14 -4.89
CA ASP A 30 7.91 3.90 -3.93
C ASP A 30 8.41 3.12 -2.70
N ILE A 31 9.28 3.77 -1.94
CA ILE A 31 9.88 3.27 -0.70
C ILE A 31 8.78 3.00 0.32
N ALA A 32 7.75 3.86 0.36
CA ALA A 32 6.60 3.69 1.24
C ALA A 32 5.82 2.40 0.92
N GLY A 33 5.56 2.11 -0.35
CA GLY A 33 4.92 0.87 -0.78
C GLY A 33 5.76 -0.36 -0.45
N THR A 34 7.09 -0.27 -0.61
CA THR A 34 8.03 -1.35 -0.26
C THR A 34 8.03 -1.65 1.24
N ILE A 35 8.02 -0.61 2.09
CA ILE A 35 7.91 -0.75 3.55
C ILE A 35 6.56 -1.33 3.96
N ALA A 36 5.47 -0.92 3.31
CA ALA A 36 4.14 -1.48 3.53
C ALA A 36 4.11 -2.99 3.24
N LEU A 37 4.74 -3.41 2.14
CA LEU A 37 4.85 -4.80 1.74
C LEU A 37 5.66 -5.62 2.75
N CYS A 38 6.86 -5.16 3.12
CA CYS A 38 7.72 -5.83 4.09
C CYS A 38 7.07 -5.93 5.48
N SER A 39 6.43 -4.86 5.95
CA SER A 39 5.74 -4.87 7.25
C SER A 39 4.50 -5.76 7.25
N SER A 40 3.73 -5.80 6.16
CA SER A 40 2.57 -6.68 6.01
C SER A 40 2.98 -8.16 6.03
N VAL A 41 3.99 -8.52 5.23
CA VAL A 41 4.50 -9.91 5.17
C VAL A 41 5.13 -10.29 6.50
N GLY A 42 5.94 -9.41 7.10
CA GLY A 42 6.54 -9.61 8.42
C GLY A 42 5.48 -9.82 9.51
N GLY A 43 4.44 -8.99 9.54
CA GLY A 43 3.35 -9.10 10.51
C GLY A 43 2.59 -10.43 10.42
N MET A 44 2.39 -10.95 9.21
CA MET A 44 1.79 -12.27 8.99
C MET A 44 2.68 -13.41 9.48
N ILE A 45 3.99 -13.37 9.17
CA ILE A 45 4.95 -14.42 9.57
C ILE A 45 5.04 -14.52 11.10
N PHE A 46 5.11 -13.39 11.79
CA PHE A 46 5.19 -13.35 13.26
C PHE A 46 3.84 -13.56 13.96
N ARG A 47 2.85 -14.16 13.28
CA ARG A 47 1.50 -14.45 13.80
C ARG A 47 0.87 -13.27 14.53
N ASN A 48 1.16 -12.06 14.05
CA ASN A 48 0.64 -10.84 14.60
C ASN A 48 0.88 -10.64 16.12
N GLN A 49 2.00 -11.14 16.65
CA GLN A 49 2.40 -10.93 18.05
C GLN A 49 2.44 -9.45 18.43
N PHE A 50 2.82 -8.59 17.48
CA PHE A 50 2.85 -7.14 17.66
C PHE A 50 1.59 -6.51 17.07
N LYS A 51 0.68 -6.10 17.96
CA LYS A 51 -0.62 -5.49 17.63
C LYS A 51 -0.51 -4.22 16.76
N PHE A 52 0.66 -3.57 16.75
CA PHE A 52 0.89 -2.31 16.04
C PHE A 52 1.33 -2.49 14.57
N ILE A 53 1.97 -3.61 14.21
CA ILE A 53 2.50 -3.86 12.86
C ILE A 53 1.44 -3.75 11.74
N PRO A 54 0.22 -4.32 11.88
CA PRO A 54 -0.80 -4.20 10.82
C PRO A 54 -1.32 -2.76 10.64
N TRP A 55 -1.15 -1.89 11.64
CA TRP A 55 -1.48 -0.45 11.49
C TRP A 55 -0.41 0.29 10.71
N PHE A 56 0.87 -0.06 10.90
CA PHE A 56 1.97 0.49 10.13
C PHE A 56 1.87 0.10 8.65
N SER A 57 1.58 -1.16 8.33
CA SER A 57 1.41 -1.62 6.95
C SER A 57 0.26 -0.88 6.24
N LEU A 58 -0.87 -0.68 6.94
CA LEU A 58 -2.00 0.07 6.40
C LEU A 58 -1.67 1.56 6.21
N TYR A 59 -0.99 2.18 7.17
CA TYR A 59 -0.58 3.59 7.07
C TYR A 59 0.36 3.84 5.89
N PHE A 60 1.41 3.03 5.76
CA PHE A 60 2.35 3.16 4.63
C PHE A 60 1.75 2.74 3.30
N GLY A 61 0.85 1.74 3.28
CA GLY A 61 0.08 1.37 2.09
C GLY A 61 -0.84 2.48 1.61
N MET A 62 -1.48 3.21 2.53
CA MET A 62 -2.32 4.36 2.20
C MET A 62 -1.49 5.54 1.66
N ILE A 63 -0.33 5.82 2.25
CA ILE A 63 0.59 6.84 1.74
C ILE A 63 1.06 6.51 0.32
N SER A 64 1.45 5.25 0.10
CA SER A 64 1.89 4.78 -1.21
C SER A 64 0.77 4.84 -2.27
N ALA A 65 -0.46 4.48 -1.92
CA ALA A 65 -1.62 4.62 -2.81
C ALA A 65 -1.94 6.08 -3.16
N LEU A 66 -1.80 7.01 -2.20
CA LEU A 66 -2.01 8.44 -2.43
C LEU A 66 -0.91 9.05 -3.31
N ASN A 67 0.35 8.65 -3.10
CA ASN A 67 1.49 9.11 -3.90
C ASN A 67 1.44 8.59 -5.34
N THR A 68 0.92 7.37 -5.53
CA THR A 68 0.69 6.76 -6.86
C THR A 68 -0.27 7.57 -7.73
N LYS A 69 -1.14 8.41 -7.14
CA LYS A 69 -2.06 9.25 -7.90
C LYS A 69 -1.37 10.42 -8.62
N ASN A 70 -0.14 10.75 -8.23
CA ASN A 70 0.68 11.82 -8.81
C ASN A 70 1.79 11.31 -9.74
N SER A 71 2.09 10.01 -9.74
CA SER A 71 3.02 9.37 -10.66
C SER A 71 2.26 8.67 -11.78
N ASP A 72 2.76 8.74 -13.00
CA ASP A 72 2.12 8.13 -14.17
C ASP A 72 1.75 6.66 -13.89
N MET A 73 0.47 6.32 -14.10
CA MET A 73 -0.21 5.07 -13.68
C MET A 73 0.43 3.76 -14.18
N GLU A 74 1.48 3.81 -15.00
CA GLU A 74 2.12 2.65 -15.63
C GLU A 74 2.84 1.71 -14.63
N ASN A 75 3.21 2.18 -13.43
CA ASN A 75 3.88 1.38 -12.39
C ASN A 75 3.22 1.54 -11.01
N SER A 76 1.89 1.43 -10.92
CA SER A 76 1.13 1.67 -9.67
C SER A 76 1.27 0.55 -8.61
N SER A 77 2.45 0.45 -7.99
CA SER A 77 2.70 -0.46 -6.86
C SER A 77 1.88 -0.10 -5.60
N GLY A 78 1.44 1.15 -5.47
CA GLY A 78 0.75 1.60 -4.25
C GLY A 78 -0.64 1.03 -4.01
N TRP A 79 -1.39 0.66 -5.06
CA TRP A 79 -2.67 -0.04 -4.88
C TRP A 79 -2.47 -1.44 -4.30
N SER A 80 -1.41 -2.14 -4.74
CA SER A 80 -1.04 -3.45 -4.21
C SER A 80 -0.63 -3.35 -2.74
N GLY A 81 0.13 -2.30 -2.37
CA GLY A 81 0.51 -2.03 -0.97
C GLY A 81 -0.69 -1.76 -0.05
N LEU A 82 -1.66 -0.96 -0.51
CA LEU A 82 -2.90 -0.71 0.22
C LEU A 82 -3.73 -1.99 0.43
N LEU A 83 -3.92 -2.79 -0.62
CA LEU A 83 -4.66 -4.04 -0.54
C LEU A 83 -4.00 -5.03 0.43
N LEU A 84 -2.67 -5.14 0.40
CA LEU A 84 -1.93 -5.94 1.37
C LEU A 84 -2.10 -5.41 2.79
N GLY A 85 -2.02 -4.10 3.00
CA GLY A 85 -2.26 -3.46 4.29
C GLY A 85 -3.64 -3.80 4.85
N CYS A 86 -4.69 -3.66 4.05
CA CYS A 86 -6.06 -4.04 4.42
C CYS A 86 -6.18 -5.55 4.72
N ALA A 87 -5.57 -6.41 3.91
CA ALA A 87 -5.55 -7.85 4.16
C ALA A 87 -4.85 -8.20 5.48
N SER A 88 -3.76 -7.50 5.83
CA SER A 88 -3.04 -7.74 7.08
C SER A 88 -3.88 -7.40 8.32
N VAL A 89 -4.61 -6.29 8.30
CA VAL A 89 -5.54 -5.91 9.38
C VAL A 89 -6.69 -6.90 9.48
N PHE A 90 -7.22 -7.37 8.34
CA PHE A 90 -8.27 -8.39 8.32
C PHE A 90 -7.81 -9.71 8.95
N VAL A 91 -6.62 -10.19 8.60
CA VAL A 91 -6.02 -11.40 9.17
C VAL A 91 -5.76 -11.24 10.68
N PHE A 92 -5.32 -10.06 11.12
CA PHE A 92 -5.17 -9.78 12.54
C PHE A 92 -6.48 -9.92 13.31
N TYR A 93 -7.55 -9.31 12.80
CA TYR A 93 -8.84 -9.30 13.47
C TYR A 93 -9.48 -10.70 13.52
N THR A 94 -9.36 -11.46 12.43
CA THR A 94 -9.83 -12.86 12.40
C THR A 94 -9.05 -13.74 13.39
N ASN A 95 -7.72 -13.63 13.46
CA ASN A 95 -6.93 -14.34 14.47
C ASN A 95 -7.34 -13.99 15.91
N LEU A 96 -7.59 -12.70 16.18
CA LEU A 96 -8.04 -12.26 17.51
C LEU A 96 -9.41 -12.87 17.87
N TYR A 97 -10.34 -12.91 16.92
CA TYR A 97 -11.65 -13.52 17.10
C TYR A 97 -11.54 -15.03 17.40
N TYR A 98 -10.74 -15.77 16.63
CA TYR A 98 -10.54 -17.21 16.86
C TYR A 98 -9.86 -17.49 18.19
N ALA A 99 -8.85 -16.70 18.57
CA ALA A 99 -8.18 -16.82 19.87
C ALA A 99 -9.15 -16.59 21.03
N HIS A 100 -10.00 -15.57 20.94
CA HIS A 100 -11.02 -15.30 21.95
C HIS A 100 -12.04 -16.44 22.04
N ARG A 101 -12.54 -16.93 20.91
CA ARG A 101 -13.53 -18.02 20.90
C ARG A 101 -12.93 -19.31 21.48
N LYS A 102 -11.66 -19.61 21.17
CA LYS A 102 -10.95 -20.76 21.74
C LYS A 102 -10.82 -20.64 23.26
N LEU A 103 -10.37 -19.48 23.75
CA LEU A 103 -10.22 -19.22 25.19
C LEU A 103 -11.55 -19.38 25.94
N VAL A 104 -12.65 -18.85 25.39
CA VAL A 104 -13.99 -19.02 26.00
C VAL A 104 -14.42 -20.49 26.04
N ASN A 105 -14.16 -21.25 24.97
CA ASN A 105 -14.47 -22.67 24.93
C ASN A 105 -13.64 -23.47 25.93
N ASP A 106 -12.35 -23.15 26.07
CA ASP A 106 -11.44 -23.81 27.01
C ASP A 106 -11.89 -23.57 28.46
N ILE A 107 -12.27 -22.32 28.80
CA ILE A 107 -12.85 -21.98 30.13
C ILE A 107 -14.15 -22.74 30.38
N ASN A 108 -15.05 -22.82 29.38
CA ASN A 108 -16.30 -23.54 29.54
C ASN A 108 -16.08 -25.04 29.76
N ASN A 109 -15.07 -25.63 29.10
CA ASN A 109 -14.73 -27.04 29.27
C ASN A 109 -14.10 -27.33 30.64
N GLU A 110 -13.18 -26.49 31.14
CA GLU A 110 -12.65 -26.62 32.51
C GLU A 110 -13.75 -26.50 33.58
N ASN A 111 -14.69 -25.58 33.38
CA ASN A 111 -15.84 -25.44 34.28
C ASN A 111 -16.75 -26.67 34.27
N LEU A 112 -16.89 -27.37 33.13
CA LEU A 112 -17.68 -28.59 33.05
C LEU A 112 -16.99 -29.78 33.74
N GLU A 113 -15.67 -29.91 33.62
CA GLU A 113 -14.91 -30.95 34.32
C GLU A 113 -14.90 -30.77 35.85
N SER A 114 -14.92 -29.53 36.34
CA SER A 114 -14.98 -29.26 37.79
C SER A 114 -16.36 -29.48 38.43
N VAL A 115 -17.43 -29.53 37.62
CA VAL A 115 -18.82 -29.75 38.07
C VAL A 115 -19.26 -31.20 37.88
N ALA A 116 -18.55 -31.99 37.06
CA ALA A 116 -18.79 -33.42 36.93
C ALA A 116 -18.27 -34.17 38.18
N PRO A 117 -19.11 -34.99 38.87
CA PRO A 117 -18.75 -35.72 40.08
C PRO A 117 -17.81 -36.91 39.83
#